data_AF-A0A9D8P1C4-F1
#
_entry.id   AF-A0A9D8P1C4-F1
#
_cell.length_a   1.000
_cell.length_b   1.000
_cell.length_c   1.000
_cell.angle_alpha   90.00
_cell.angle_beta   90.00
_cell.angle_gamma   90.00
#
_symmetry.space_group_name_H-M   'P 1'
#
loop_
_entity.id
_entity.type
_entity.pdbx_description
1 polymer ?
#
loop_
_entity_poly.entity_id
_entity_poly.type
_entity_poly.pdbx_seq_one_letter_code
_entity_poly.pdbx_strand_id
1 'polypeptide(L)'
;MRIAILNRDGIGGGGATRAARRLRAGLRLRGHEALMVSPPQGHDPEGIAVEPAETDESHDPLASRANRLLQEGYIGPRRTALSNTLFSPEIAGYSFARCDALDAFDIINIHWVPGFIAPHNLESILGLGKPVVLTLHDMAAFTGGCHYSAGCGRYREDCSPCPQLEHDILQLARWTLGTKRRLLRHNNLFAVAPSSWLAACASASGLFQPGNVEAVPNGIETDIFAPHEKTAAKAALGIDPDVKTVLCGAENHREHRKGLDLFMAMLERLKDDPFVA
;
A
#
# COMPACT_ATOMS: atom_id res chain seq x y z
N MET A 1 -10.73 -17.16 -15.36
CA MET A 1 -10.36 -17.21 -13.94
C MET A 1 -11.18 -16.18 -13.18
N ARG A 2 -11.51 -16.51 -11.93
CA ARG A 2 -12.14 -15.63 -10.94
C ARG A 2 -11.06 -15.14 -9.99
N ILE A 3 -10.91 -13.82 -9.86
CA ILE A 3 -9.83 -13.18 -9.10
C ILE A 3 -10.43 -12.26 -8.03
N ALA A 4 -10.11 -12.53 -6.76
CA ALA A 4 -10.46 -11.66 -5.65
C ALA A 4 -9.36 -10.61 -5.45
N ILE A 5 -9.71 -9.33 -5.51
CA ILE A 5 -8.79 -8.22 -5.26
C ILE A 5 -9.10 -7.62 -3.90
N LEU A 6 -8.34 -8.03 -2.88
CA LEU A 6 -8.53 -7.58 -1.51
C LEU A 6 -7.88 -6.20 -1.32
N ASN A 7 -8.64 -5.22 -0.85
CA ASN A 7 -8.14 -3.89 -0.54
C ASN A 7 -8.91 -3.32 0.66
N ARG A 8 -8.23 -2.57 1.53
CA ARG A 8 -8.88 -1.88 2.66
C ARG A 8 -9.96 -0.89 2.22
N ASP A 9 -9.83 -0.33 1.03
CA ASP A 9 -10.80 0.61 0.46
C ASP A 9 -11.12 0.19 -0.99
N GLY A 10 -12.40 -0.06 -1.27
CA GLY A 10 -12.89 -0.47 -2.57
C GLY A 10 -13.06 0.69 -3.57
N ILE A 11 -13.28 1.92 -3.10
CA ILE A 11 -13.67 3.07 -3.93
C ILE A 11 -12.77 4.30 -3.79
N GLY A 12 -11.90 4.33 -2.78
CA GLY A 12 -11.06 5.46 -2.40
C GLY A 12 -10.12 6.02 -3.48
N GLY A 13 -9.70 7.27 -3.26
CA GLY A 13 -8.85 8.04 -4.17
C GLY A 13 -7.33 7.81 -4.01
N GLY A 14 -6.91 7.06 -2.99
CA GLY A 14 -5.49 6.79 -2.72
C GLY A 14 -4.80 6.04 -3.87
N GLY A 15 -3.49 6.23 -4.01
CA GLY A 15 -2.71 5.65 -5.12
C GLY A 15 -2.82 4.12 -5.20
N ALA A 16 -2.83 3.44 -4.04
CA ALA A 16 -2.94 1.98 -3.97
C ALA A 16 -4.30 1.46 -4.43
N THR A 17 -5.39 2.08 -3.98
CA THR A 17 -6.76 1.74 -4.40
C THR A 17 -6.99 2.01 -5.87
N ARG A 18 -6.51 3.15 -6.39
CA ARG A 18 -6.55 3.45 -7.84
C ARG A 18 -5.80 2.41 -8.65
N ALA A 19 -4.61 1.99 -8.21
CA ALA A 19 -3.86 0.93 -8.88
C ALA A 19 -4.61 -0.42 -8.86
N ALA A 20 -5.23 -0.80 -7.74
CA ALA A 20 -6.05 -2.01 -7.63
C ALA A 20 -7.26 -1.98 -8.59
N ARG A 21 -7.97 -0.85 -8.67
CA ARG A 21 -9.11 -0.67 -9.58
C ARG A 21 -8.69 -0.71 -11.05
N ARG A 22 -7.56 -0.10 -11.40
CA ARG A 22 -6.96 -0.19 -12.75
C ARG A 22 -6.59 -1.61 -13.12
N LEU A 23 -5.99 -2.34 -12.18
CA LEU A 23 -5.69 -3.76 -12.37
C LEU A 23 -6.97 -4.56 -12.61
N ARG A 24 -8.02 -4.36 -11.80
CA ARG A 24 -9.33 -4.98 -12.01
C ARG A 24 -9.87 -4.71 -13.41
N ALA A 25 -9.88 -3.46 -13.85
CA ALA A 25 -10.36 -3.09 -15.18
C ALA A 25 -9.55 -3.80 -16.27
N GLY A 26 -8.21 -3.80 -16.17
CA GLY A 26 -7.34 -4.49 -17.11
C GLY A 26 -7.52 -6.02 -17.17
N LEU A 27 -7.82 -6.65 -16.02
CA LEU A 27 -8.13 -8.08 -15.94
C LEU A 27 -9.49 -8.39 -16.58
N ARG A 28 -10.52 -7.57 -16.32
CA ARG A 28 -11.85 -7.72 -16.94
C ARG A 28 -11.80 -7.55 -18.45
N LEU A 29 -11.02 -6.59 -18.96
CA LEU A 29 -10.79 -6.41 -20.41
C LEU A 29 -10.16 -7.64 -21.06
N ARG A 30 -9.45 -8.48 -20.30
CA ARG A 30 -8.87 -9.75 -20.76
C ARG A 30 -9.78 -10.96 -20.54
N GLY A 31 -11.05 -10.75 -20.18
CA GLY A 31 -12.04 -11.81 -20.02
C GLY A 31 -11.95 -12.56 -18.68
N HIS A 32 -11.27 -11.99 -17.68
CA HIS A 32 -11.29 -12.54 -16.31
C HIS A 32 -12.43 -11.93 -15.49
N GLU A 33 -13.00 -12.71 -14.58
CA GLU A 33 -13.92 -12.19 -13.57
C GLU A 33 -13.08 -11.68 -12.40
N ALA A 34 -12.97 -10.36 -12.25
CA ALA A 34 -12.23 -9.75 -11.16
C ALA A 34 -13.15 -8.89 -10.30
N LEU A 35 -13.17 -9.14 -8.99
CA LEU A 35 -14.04 -8.46 -8.02
C LEU A 35 -13.18 -7.82 -6.92
N MET A 36 -13.54 -6.61 -6.52
CA MET A 36 -12.95 -6.00 -5.32
C MET A 36 -13.56 -6.66 -4.09
N VAL A 37 -12.74 -6.95 -3.10
CA VAL A 37 -13.13 -7.51 -1.81
C VAL A 37 -12.63 -6.55 -0.73
N SER A 38 -13.53 -5.94 0.02
CA SER A 38 -13.19 -4.85 0.94
C SER A 38 -14.12 -4.85 2.17
N PRO A 39 -13.79 -4.10 3.23
CA PRO A 39 -14.73 -3.83 4.31
C PRO A 39 -16.04 -3.21 3.79
N PRO A 40 -17.14 -3.30 4.56
CA PRO A 40 -18.44 -2.75 4.17
C PRO A 40 -18.39 -1.23 4.00
N GLN A 41 -17.61 -0.55 4.86
CA GLN A 41 -17.34 0.87 4.76
C GLN A 41 -16.39 1.13 3.59
N GLY A 42 -16.90 1.75 2.52
CA GLY A 42 -16.10 2.00 1.31
C GLY A 42 -16.07 0.82 0.34
N HIS A 43 -17.06 -0.08 0.39
CA HIS A 43 -17.15 -1.18 -0.57
C HIS A 43 -17.42 -0.67 -2.00
N ASP A 44 -16.86 -1.39 -2.97
CA ASP A 44 -17.20 -1.20 -4.37
C ASP A 44 -18.57 -1.83 -4.66
N PRO A 45 -19.55 -1.11 -5.25
CA PRO A 45 -20.89 -1.65 -5.52
C PRO A 45 -20.92 -2.89 -6.42
N GLU A 46 -19.89 -3.08 -7.25
CA GLU A 46 -19.71 -4.27 -8.10
C GLU A 46 -18.76 -5.30 -7.46
N GLY A 47 -18.42 -5.12 -6.19
CA GLY A 47 -17.52 -5.98 -5.42
C GLY A 47 -18.25 -6.83 -4.38
N ILE A 48 -17.46 -7.40 -3.46
CA ILE A 48 -17.93 -8.16 -2.31
C ILE A 48 -17.53 -7.38 -1.05
N ALA A 49 -18.53 -6.98 -0.26
CA ALA A 49 -18.29 -6.51 1.10
C ALA A 49 -18.02 -7.74 1.98
N VAL A 50 -16.87 -7.76 2.64
CA VAL A 50 -16.58 -8.78 3.65
C VAL A 50 -16.97 -8.23 4.99
N GLU A 51 -18.06 -8.78 5.51
CA GLU A 51 -18.44 -8.54 6.89
C GLU A 51 -17.51 -9.31 7.84
N PRO A 52 -17.30 -8.80 9.06
CA PRO A 52 -17.02 -9.64 10.22
C PRO A 52 -17.66 -11.01 10.19
N ALA A 53 -16.97 -12.04 10.67
CA ALA A 53 -17.70 -13.15 11.27
C ALA A 53 -18.23 -12.71 12.66
N GLU A 54 -19.53 -12.84 12.90
CA GLU A 54 -20.22 -12.38 14.14
C GLU A 54 -19.67 -13.01 15.44
N THR A 55 -19.04 -14.19 15.34
CA THR A 55 -18.46 -14.94 16.47
C THR A 55 -16.93 -14.94 16.46
N ASP A 56 -16.30 -14.11 15.65
CA ASP A 56 -14.85 -14.06 15.51
C ASP A 56 -14.32 -12.90 16.36
N GLU A 57 -13.54 -13.23 17.39
CA GLU A 57 -12.89 -12.25 18.29
C GLU A 57 -12.05 -11.20 17.53
N SER A 58 -11.73 -11.45 16.25
CA SER A 58 -11.01 -10.53 15.37
C SER A 58 -11.85 -9.39 14.77
N HIS A 59 -13.16 -9.37 15.01
CA HIS A 59 -14.02 -8.27 14.57
C HIS A 59 -14.56 -7.40 15.70
N ASP A 60 -13.70 -7.20 16.69
CA ASP A 60 -13.99 -6.37 17.82
C ASP A 60 -13.79 -4.88 17.47
N PRO A 61 -14.72 -3.97 17.77
CA PRO A 61 -14.42 -2.55 17.98
C PRO A 61 -13.12 -2.33 18.78
N LEU A 62 -12.72 -3.27 19.64
CA LEU A 62 -11.42 -3.32 20.33
C LEU A 62 -10.21 -3.50 19.39
N ALA A 63 -10.29 -4.19 18.25
CA ALA A 63 -9.17 -4.37 17.31
C ALA A 63 -8.82 -3.05 16.58
N SER A 64 -9.83 -2.37 16.05
CA SER A 64 -9.67 -1.01 15.50
C SER A 64 -9.28 -0.01 16.57
N ARG A 65 -9.80 -0.16 17.79
CA ARG A 65 -9.40 0.64 18.95
C ARG A 65 -7.98 0.33 19.40
N ALA A 66 -7.50 -0.90 19.33
CA ALA A 66 -6.15 -1.30 19.73
C ALA A 66 -5.10 -0.76 18.76
N ASN A 67 -5.33 -0.89 17.45
CA ASN A 67 -4.50 -0.24 16.43
C ASN A 67 -4.47 1.29 16.67
N ARG A 68 -5.62 1.90 16.95
CA ARG A 68 -5.70 3.35 17.25
C ARG A 68 -4.95 3.73 18.51
N LEU A 69 -5.13 2.99 19.61
CA LEU A 69 -4.46 3.24 20.89
C LEU A 69 -2.95 3.05 20.77
N LEU A 70 -2.47 2.05 20.03
CA LEU A 70 -1.05 1.92 19.73
C LEU A 70 -0.55 3.04 18.82
N GLN A 71 -1.33 3.43 17.82
CA GLN A 71 -0.96 4.52 16.92
C GLN A 71 -0.79 5.84 17.69
N GLU A 72 -1.79 6.21 18.48
CA GLU A 72 -1.87 7.51 19.17
C GLU A 72 -1.10 7.52 20.48
N GLY A 73 -1.15 6.43 21.26
CA GLY A 73 -0.56 6.35 22.59
C GLY A 73 0.86 5.79 22.64
N TYR A 74 1.26 5.01 21.62
CA TYR A 74 2.59 4.37 21.61
C TYR A 74 3.49 4.88 20.48
N ILE A 75 3.09 4.67 19.21
CA ILE A 75 3.87 4.99 18.01
C ILE A 75 4.04 6.50 17.87
N GLY A 76 2.94 7.27 17.85
CA GLY A 76 2.93 8.70 17.60
C GLY A 76 3.93 9.48 18.49
N PRO A 77 3.85 9.34 19.82
CA PRO A 77 4.77 10.00 20.75
C PRO A 77 6.23 9.54 20.65
N ARG A 78 6.48 8.40 20.00
CA ARG A 78 7.82 7.79 19.84
C ARG A 78 8.38 7.97 18.43
N ARG A 79 7.69 8.64 17.51
CA ARG A 79 8.21 8.86 16.16
C ARG A 79 9.45 9.74 16.21
N THR A 80 10.52 9.27 15.57
CA THR A 80 11.75 10.07 15.41
C THR A 80 11.66 10.97 14.16
N ALA A 81 12.55 11.97 14.08
CA ALA A 81 12.64 12.85 12.91
C ALA A 81 13.15 12.16 11.63
N LEU A 82 13.60 10.89 11.72
CA LEU A 82 14.12 10.16 10.56
C LEU A 82 13.08 10.03 9.43
N SER A 83 11.81 9.92 9.77
CA SER A 83 10.73 9.86 8.78
C SER A 83 9.40 10.30 9.38
N ASN A 84 8.67 11.15 8.66
CA ASN A 84 7.26 11.45 8.94
C ASN A 84 6.28 10.67 8.05
N THR A 85 6.77 9.70 7.29
CA THR A 85 5.92 8.71 6.60
C THR A 85 5.19 7.84 7.63
N LEU A 86 4.00 7.37 7.25
CA LEU A 86 3.16 6.50 8.07
C LEU A 86 3.94 5.30 8.64
N PHE A 87 3.67 5.01 9.91
CA PHE A 87 4.06 3.78 10.58
C PHE A 87 2.79 3.17 11.16
N SER A 88 2.47 1.94 10.75
CA SER A 88 1.26 1.24 11.17
C SER A 88 1.60 0.12 12.17
N PRO A 89 0.84 -0.05 13.27
CA PRO A 89 1.08 -1.09 14.26
C PRO A 89 0.79 -2.50 13.73
N GLU A 90 -0.07 -2.65 12.71
CA GLU A 90 -0.42 -3.92 12.06
C GLU A 90 -0.75 -5.08 13.03
N ILE A 91 -1.24 -4.79 14.24
CA ILE A 91 -1.45 -5.81 15.28
C ILE A 91 -2.81 -6.51 15.18
N ALA A 92 -3.78 -5.93 14.47
CA ALA A 92 -5.15 -6.43 14.39
C ALA A 92 -5.78 -6.13 13.02
N GLY A 93 -6.62 -7.06 12.54
CA GLY A 93 -7.33 -7.00 11.27
C GLY A 93 -8.38 -8.11 11.16
N TYR A 94 -9.07 -8.17 10.02
CA TYR A 94 -10.16 -9.10 9.74
C TYR A 94 -9.61 -10.51 9.56
N SER A 95 -10.23 -11.48 10.22
CA SER A 95 -10.05 -12.90 9.93
C SER A 95 -10.87 -13.31 8.72
N PHE A 96 -10.27 -14.10 7.85
CA PHE A 96 -10.94 -14.70 6.69
C PHE A 96 -11.16 -16.20 6.87
N ALA A 97 -10.92 -16.73 8.07
CA ALA A 97 -11.00 -18.17 8.36
C ALA A 97 -12.40 -18.77 8.12
N ARG A 98 -13.45 -17.93 8.07
CA ARG A 98 -14.85 -18.32 7.80
C ARG A 98 -15.46 -17.53 6.63
N CYS A 99 -14.62 -17.02 5.74
CA CYS A 99 -15.07 -16.22 4.60
C CYS A 99 -15.24 -17.13 3.36
N ASP A 100 -16.36 -17.86 3.29
CA ASP A 100 -16.70 -18.74 2.16
C ASP A 100 -16.72 -17.99 0.82
N ALA A 101 -16.89 -16.66 0.85
CA ALA A 101 -16.82 -15.82 -0.33
C ALA A 101 -15.50 -15.96 -1.09
N LEU A 102 -14.39 -16.27 -0.42
CA LEU A 102 -13.08 -16.44 -1.06
C LEU A 102 -12.92 -17.82 -1.75
N ASP A 103 -13.72 -18.82 -1.39
CA ASP A 103 -13.61 -20.19 -1.93
C ASP A 103 -13.90 -20.26 -3.42
N ALA A 104 -14.75 -19.35 -3.90
CA ALA A 104 -15.22 -19.33 -5.27
C ALA A 104 -14.19 -18.71 -6.25
N PHE A 105 -13.06 -18.19 -5.76
CA PHE A 105 -12.02 -17.55 -6.56
C PHE A 105 -10.83 -18.48 -6.84
N ASP A 106 -10.23 -18.34 -8.01
CA ASP A 106 -9.04 -19.10 -8.42
C ASP A 106 -7.75 -18.47 -7.86
N ILE A 107 -7.72 -17.14 -7.74
CA ILE A 107 -6.56 -16.36 -7.31
C ILE A 107 -7.01 -15.28 -6.32
N ILE A 108 -6.20 -15.05 -5.29
CA ILE A 108 -6.37 -13.96 -4.32
C ILE A 108 -5.24 -12.96 -4.52
N ASN A 109 -5.56 -11.72 -4.87
CA ASN A 109 -4.60 -10.63 -4.99
C ASN A 109 -4.83 -9.57 -3.91
N ILE A 110 -3.84 -9.37 -3.05
CA ILE A 110 -3.92 -8.53 -1.86
C ILE A 110 -3.21 -7.20 -2.15
N HIS A 111 -3.92 -6.09 -1.96
CA HIS A 111 -3.44 -4.72 -2.13
C HIS A 111 -3.62 -3.94 -0.82
N TRP A 112 -2.53 -3.33 -0.32
CA TRP A 112 -2.53 -2.34 0.78
C TRP A 112 -3.58 -2.60 1.87
N VAL A 113 -3.20 -3.42 2.85
CA VAL A 113 -4.10 -3.95 3.87
C VAL A 113 -3.87 -3.52 5.32
N PRO A 114 -2.94 -2.62 5.70
CA PRO A 114 -2.84 -2.20 7.11
C PRO A 114 -4.18 -1.75 7.69
N GLY A 115 -4.62 -2.41 8.78
CA GLY A 115 -5.92 -2.18 9.43
C GLY A 115 -7.11 -2.93 8.80
N PHE A 116 -6.92 -3.62 7.68
CA PHE A 116 -7.88 -4.57 7.08
C PHE A 116 -7.41 -6.01 7.25
N ILE A 117 -6.15 -6.32 6.95
CA ILE A 117 -5.54 -7.63 7.17
C ILE A 117 -4.28 -7.40 7.99
N ALA A 118 -4.25 -7.89 9.23
CA ALA A 118 -3.01 -7.94 9.98
C ALA A 118 -2.19 -9.18 9.56
N PRO A 119 -0.86 -9.16 9.74
CA PRO A 119 0.00 -10.27 9.33
C PRO A 119 -0.53 -11.62 9.81
N HIS A 120 -0.92 -11.76 11.08
CA HIS A 120 -1.42 -13.03 11.63
C HIS A 120 -2.72 -13.53 10.97
N ASN A 121 -3.60 -12.66 10.46
CA ASN A 121 -4.79 -13.08 9.73
C ASN A 121 -4.48 -13.60 8.32
N LEU A 122 -3.31 -13.25 7.75
CA LEU A 122 -2.91 -13.73 6.42
C LEU A 122 -2.81 -15.26 6.37
N GLU A 123 -2.51 -15.92 7.49
CA GLU A 123 -2.46 -17.39 7.59
C GLU A 123 -3.78 -18.04 7.16
N SER A 124 -4.92 -17.41 7.49
CA SER A 124 -6.25 -17.92 7.08
C SER A 124 -6.45 -17.89 5.57
N ILE A 125 -5.96 -16.84 4.89
CA ILE A 125 -6.03 -16.72 3.42
C ILE A 125 -5.07 -17.70 2.76
N LEU A 126 -3.84 -17.80 3.26
CA LEU A 126 -2.83 -18.71 2.74
C LEU A 126 -3.24 -20.18 2.92
N GLY A 127 -3.95 -20.50 4.00
CA GLY A 127 -4.49 -21.82 4.31
C GLY A 127 -5.54 -22.34 3.32
N LEU A 128 -6.14 -21.46 2.50
CA LEU A 128 -7.04 -21.86 1.41
C LEU A 128 -6.32 -22.62 0.29
N GLY A 129 -4.97 -22.61 0.28
CA GLY A 129 -4.16 -23.32 -0.71
C GLY A 129 -4.17 -22.72 -2.12
N LYS A 130 -4.90 -21.63 -2.32
CA LYS A 130 -5.00 -20.89 -3.59
C LYS A 130 -3.73 -20.05 -3.83
N PRO A 131 -3.35 -19.76 -5.08
CA PRO A 131 -2.32 -18.76 -5.37
C PRO A 131 -2.67 -17.40 -4.80
N VAL A 132 -1.77 -16.83 -4.00
CA VAL A 132 -1.88 -15.51 -3.40
C VAL A 132 -0.83 -14.59 -3.99
N VAL A 133 -1.25 -13.44 -4.53
CA VAL A 133 -0.38 -12.37 -5.00
C VAL A 133 -0.47 -11.21 -4.01
N LEU A 134 0.65 -10.75 -3.47
CA LEU A 134 0.74 -9.57 -2.62
C LEU A 134 1.30 -8.42 -3.44
N THR A 135 0.43 -7.50 -3.86
CA THR A 135 0.83 -6.30 -4.59
C THR A 135 1.36 -5.24 -3.62
N LEU A 136 2.65 -4.94 -3.74
CA LEU A 136 3.38 -3.99 -2.90
C LEU A 136 3.13 -2.56 -3.39
N HIS A 137 2.61 -1.68 -2.52
CA HIS A 137 2.45 -0.25 -2.83
C HIS A 137 3.52 0.62 -2.17
N ASP A 138 4.12 0.11 -1.10
CA ASP A 138 5.16 0.74 -0.30
C ASP A 138 5.99 -0.35 0.40
N MET A 139 6.78 0.03 1.41
CA MET A 139 7.67 -0.91 2.10
C MET A 139 7.00 -1.66 3.27
N ALA A 140 5.77 -1.31 3.66
CA ALA A 140 5.14 -1.82 4.88
C ALA A 140 5.09 -3.35 4.91
N ALA A 141 4.75 -3.99 3.80
CA ALA A 141 4.64 -5.44 3.67
C ALA A 141 5.91 -6.21 4.10
N PHE A 142 7.09 -5.60 4.01
CA PHE A 142 8.35 -6.25 4.35
C PHE A 142 9.18 -5.50 5.39
N THR A 143 8.59 -4.52 6.10
CA THR A 143 9.20 -3.84 7.23
C THR A 143 8.44 -4.14 8.53
N GLY A 144 8.99 -3.70 9.66
CA GLY A 144 8.35 -3.77 10.98
C GLY A 144 7.16 -2.83 11.21
N GLY A 145 6.59 -2.21 10.16
CA GLY A 145 5.43 -1.32 10.26
C GLY A 145 5.64 0.06 9.62
N CYS A 146 6.88 0.46 9.33
CA CYS A 146 7.13 1.70 8.59
C CYS A 146 6.81 1.53 7.09
N HIS A 147 6.00 2.42 6.53
CA HIS A 147 5.66 2.38 5.10
C HIS A 147 6.83 2.84 4.21
N TYR A 148 7.82 3.50 4.79
CA TYR A 148 9.07 3.88 4.13
C TYR A 148 10.22 3.73 5.10
N SER A 149 11.28 3.03 4.72
CA SER A 149 12.43 2.75 5.59
C SER A 149 13.27 3.99 5.92
N ALA A 150 13.17 5.05 5.11
CA ALA A 150 14.03 6.23 5.19
C ALA A 150 15.53 5.87 5.25
N GLY A 151 15.91 4.84 4.48
CA GLY A 151 17.31 4.42 4.33
C GLY A 151 17.86 3.53 5.45
N CYS A 152 17.10 3.21 6.50
CA CYS A 152 17.66 2.49 7.65
C CYS A 152 18.08 1.04 7.39
N GLY A 153 17.53 0.37 6.37
CA GLY A 153 17.91 -0.99 5.96
C GLY A 153 17.59 -2.13 6.93
N ARG A 154 17.13 -1.85 8.15
CA ARG A 154 16.92 -2.83 9.23
C ARG A 154 15.90 -3.95 8.92
N TYR A 155 15.06 -3.76 7.91
CA TYR A 155 14.11 -4.77 7.45
C TYR A 155 14.79 -6.03 6.87
N ARG A 156 16.08 -5.94 6.51
CA ARG A 156 16.90 -7.09 6.08
C ARG A 156 17.33 -7.98 7.25
N GLU A 157 17.22 -7.47 8.47
CA GLU A 157 17.62 -8.14 9.71
C GLU A 157 16.37 -8.44 10.53
N ASP A 158 16.10 -7.71 11.62
CA ASP A 158 14.93 -7.94 12.46
C ASP A 158 14.23 -6.64 12.88
N CYS A 159 14.51 -5.51 12.24
CA CYS A 159 13.95 -4.21 12.62
C CYS A 159 14.28 -3.75 14.07
N SER A 160 15.31 -4.32 14.71
CA SER A 160 15.73 -3.95 16.06
C SER A 160 17.20 -3.49 16.14
N PRO A 161 17.53 -2.39 16.85
CA PRO A 161 16.60 -1.34 17.30
C PRO A 161 16.04 -0.55 16.10
N CYS A 162 14.76 -0.16 16.16
CA CYS A 162 14.10 0.60 15.10
C CYS A 162 14.47 2.09 15.19
N PRO A 163 15.15 2.68 14.20
CA PRO A 163 15.57 4.08 14.28
C PRO A 163 14.42 5.07 14.02
N GLN A 164 13.23 4.58 13.66
CA GLN A 164 12.03 5.40 13.51
C GLN A 164 11.12 5.40 14.75
N LEU A 165 11.47 4.65 15.78
CA LEU A 165 10.76 4.61 17.07
C LEU A 165 11.77 4.81 18.22
N GLU A 166 11.65 5.92 18.93
CA GLU A 166 12.35 6.16 20.19
C GLU A 166 11.74 5.32 21.31
N HIS A 167 12.58 4.78 22.19
CA HIS A 167 12.12 4.03 23.37
C HIS A 167 11.07 2.93 23.06
N ASP A 168 11.31 2.15 21.99
CA ASP A 168 10.48 1.00 21.57
C ASP A 168 10.61 -0.19 22.55
N ILE A 169 10.16 0.01 23.79
CA ILE A 169 10.12 -1.00 24.86
C ILE A 169 9.31 -2.25 24.49
N LEU A 170 8.33 -2.13 23.58
CA LEU A 170 7.52 -3.25 23.12
C LEU A 170 8.21 -4.05 22.01
N GLN A 171 9.33 -3.55 21.47
CA GLN A 171 9.98 -4.08 20.27
C GLN A 171 8.95 -4.27 19.13
N LEU A 172 8.04 -3.31 18.97
CA LEU A 172 6.90 -3.43 18.06
C LEU A 172 7.34 -3.70 16.63
N ALA A 173 8.40 -3.01 16.18
CA ALA A 173 8.91 -3.19 14.83
C ALA A 173 9.47 -4.60 14.60
N ARG A 174 10.17 -5.13 15.61
CA ARG A 174 10.74 -6.48 15.58
C ARG A 174 9.66 -7.55 15.59
N TRP A 175 8.67 -7.41 16.46
CA TRP A 175 7.54 -8.34 16.56
C TRP A 175 6.75 -8.41 15.25
N THR A 176 6.47 -7.24 14.66
CA THR A 176 5.73 -7.14 13.39
C THR A 176 6.50 -7.81 12.25
N LEU A 177 7.80 -7.52 12.11
CA LEU A 177 8.63 -8.13 11.07
C LEU A 177 8.81 -9.65 11.28
N GLY A 178 8.95 -10.09 12.53
CA GLY A 178 9.04 -11.50 12.88
C GLY A 178 7.79 -12.29 12.48
N THR A 179 6.60 -11.72 12.72
CA THR A 179 5.32 -12.31 12.30
C THR A 179 5.23 -12.41 10.77
N LYS A 180 5.59 -11.34 10.06
CA LYS A 180 5.64 -11.33 8.58
C LYS A 180 6.62 -12.37 8.04
N ARG A 181 7.80 -12.52 8.64
CA ARG A 181 8.82 -13.50 8.20
C ARG A 181 8.33 -14.94 8.23
N ARG A 182 7.48 -15.30 9.20
CA ARG A 182 6.88 -16.64 9.25
C ARG A 182 5.90 -16.86 8.10
N LEU A 183 5.07 -15.85 7.80
CA LEU A 183 3.91 -15.99 6.92
C LEU A 183 4.22 -15.70 5.44
N LEU A 184 5.19 -14.83 5.16
CA LEU A 184 5.51 -14.45 3.79
C LEU A 184 6.38 -15.48 3.03
N ARG A 185 6.77 -16.56 3.71
CA ARG A 185 7.51 -17.69 3.13
C ARG A 185 6.62 -18.83 2.63
N HIS A 186 5.30 -18.68 2.67
CA HIS A 186 4.39 -19.69 2.13
C HIS A 186 4.62 -19.93 0.64
N ASN A 187 4.52 -21.20 0.20
CA ASN A 187 4.85 -21.61 -1.16
C ASN A 187 3.86 -21.09 -2.21
N ASN A 188 2.63 -20.79 -1.80
CA ASN A 188 1.58 -20.23 -2.65
C ASN A 188 1.52 -18.70 -2.60
N LEU A 189 2.50 -18.02 -1.98
CA LEU A 189 2.56 -16.56 -1.92
C LEU A 189 3.63 -16.00 -2.86
N PHE A 190 3.20 -15.04 -3.68
CA PHE A 190 4.04 -14.27 -4.60
C PHE A 190 3.88 -12.79 -4.29
N ALA A 191 4.94 -12.00 -4.40
CA ALA A 191 4.89 -10.55 -4.27
C ALA A 191 5.14 -9.89 -5.62
N VAL A 192 4.39 -8.84 -5.94
CA VAL A 192 4.62 -8.02 -7.12
C VAL A 192 4.79 -6.56 -6.71
N ALA A 193 5.76 -5.86 -7.30
CA ALA A 193 6.06 -4.47 -6.98
C ALA A 193 5.99 -3.58 -8.24
N PRO A 194 5.56 -2.31 -8.13
CA PRO A 194 5.43 -1.40 -9.27
C PRO A 194 6.76 -0.96 -9.88
N SER A 195 7.90 -1.34 -9.30
CA SER A 195 9.23 -1.00 -9.81
C SER A 195 10.27 -2.05 -9.43
N SER A 196 11.33 -2.15 -10.24
CA SER A 196 12.48 -3.00 -9.95
C SER A 196 13.18 -2.61 -8.64
N TRP A 197 13.16 -1.33 -8.28
CA TRP A 197 13.73 -0.86 -7.01
C TRP A 197 12.99 -1.44 -5.80
N LEU A 198 11.65 -1.38 -5.80
CA LEU A 198 10.87 -1.90 -4.67
C LEU A 198 10.91 -3.43 -4.64
N ALA A 199 10.88 -4.09 -5.80
CA ALA A 199 11.08 -5.54 -5.90
C ALA A 199 12.43 -5.95 -5.30
N ALA A 200 13.53 -5.27 -5.65
CA ALA A 200 14.85 -5.56 -5.09
C ALA A 200 14.91 -5.37 -3.58
N CYS A 201 14.24 -4.34 -3.05
CA CYS A 201 14.13 -4.13 -1.60
C CYS A 201 13.34 -5.27 -0.91
N ALA A 202 12.21 -5.68 -1.49
CA ALA A 202 11.41 -6.79 -0.99
C ALA A 202 12.18 -8.13 -1.04
N SER A 203 12.89 -8.43 -2.13
CA SER A 203 13.76 -9.61 -2.22
C SER A 203 14.88 -9.57 -1.18
N ALA A 204 15.54 -8.42 -1.00
CA ALA A 204 16.62 -8.26 -0.03
C ALA A 204 16.18 -8.36 1.43
N SER A 205 14.87 -8.25 1.72
CA SER A 205 14.33 -8.44 3.07
C SER A 205 14.45 -9.90 3.57
N GLY A 206 14.54 -10.86 2.65
CA GLY A 206 14.53 -12.30 2.97
C GLY A 206 13.20 -12.81 3.51
N LEU A 207 12.11 -12.02 3.42
CA LEU A 207 10.77 -12.41 3.89
C LEU A 207 10.04 -13.32 2.90
N PHE A 208 10.32 -13.20 1.61
CA PHE A 208 9.70 -13.98 0.55
C PHE A 208 10.61 -15.14 0.12
N GLN A 209 10.02 -16.20 -0.44
CA GLN A 209 10.82 -17.27 -1.04
C GLN A 209 11.66 -16.74 -2.22
N PRO A 210 12.88 -17.28 -2.44
CA PRO A 210 13.67 -16.93 -3.62
C PRO A 210 12.86 -17.17 -4.90
N GLY A 211 12.81 -16.17 -5.78
CA GLY A 211 12.05 -16.21 -7.04
C GLY A 211 10.58 -15.78 -6.94
N ASN A 212 10.03 -15.57 -5.74
CA ASN A 212 8.61 -15.20 -5.55
C ASN A 212 8.39 -13.67 -5.47
N VAL A 213 9.33 -12.85 -5.96
CA VAL A 213 9.19 -11.39 -6.00
C VAL A 213 9.47 -10.91 -7.42
N GLU A 214 8.50 -10.23 -8.03
CA GLU A 214 8.61 -9.72 -9.40
C GLU A 214 8.25 -8.24 -9.50
N ALA A 215 8.82 -7.55 -10.50
CA ALA A 215 8.45 -6.18 -10.82
C ALA A 215 7.34 -6.16 -11.87
N VAL A 216 6.15 -5.71 -11.48
CA VAL A 216 4.98 -5.52 -12.35
C VAL A 216 4.52 -4.06 -12.22
N PRO A 217 4.79 -3.19 -13.21
CA PRO A 217 4.42 -1.78 -13.15
C PRO A 217 2.91 -1.55 -13.02
N ASN A 218 2.52 -0.45 -12.35
CA ASN A 218 1.14 -0.04 -12.28
C ASN A 218 0.61 0.35 -13.67
N GLY A 219 -0.60 -0.11 -14.00
CA GLY A 219 -1.31 0.33 -15.20
C GLY A 219 -1.81 1.77 -15.12
N ILE A 220 -2.13 2.33 -16.28
CA ILE A 220 -2.78 3.63 -16.45
C ILE A 220 -3.78 3.57 -17.61
N GLU A 221 -4.90 4.27 -17.51
CA GLU A 221 -5.94 4.36 -18.55
C GLU A 221 -5.41 5.22 -19.71
N THR A 222 -4.92 4.59 -20.78
CA THR A 222 -4.27 5.30 -21.90
C THR A 222 -5.24 6.00 -22.84
N ASP A 223 -6.53 5.71 -22.72
CA ASP A 223 -7.65 6.43 -23.33
C ASP A 223 -7.96 7.76 -22.61
N ILE A 224 -7.59 7.89 -21.33
CA ILE A 224 -7.73 9.12 -20.53
C ILE A 224 -6.40 9.88 -20.46
N PHE A 225 -5.31 9.17 -20.16
CA PHE A 225 -3.97 9.72 -20.03
C PHE A 225 -3.21 9.54 -21.34
N ALA A 226 -3.56 10.36 -22.31
CA ALA A 226 -2.89 10.44 -23.61
C ALA A 226 -2.24 11.82 -23.80
N PRO A 227 -1.25 11.96 -24.70
CA PRO A 227 -0.81 13.26 -25.15
C PRO A 227 -1.96 14.04 -25.79
N HIS A 228 -2.22 15.24 -25.30
CA HIS A 228 -3.20 16.18 -25.86
C HIS A 228 -2.51 17.44 -26.38
N GLU A 229 -3.20 18.17 -27.25
CA GLU A 229 -2.72 19.47 -27.74
C GLU A 229 -2.59 20.44 -26.56
N LYS A 230 -1.36 20.90 -26.31
CA LYS A 230 -1.02 21.69 -25.12
C LYS A 230 -1.79 23.02 -25.09
N THR A 231 -1.97 23.65 -26.25
CA THR A 231 -2.66 24.94 -26.37
C THR A 231 -4.12 24.80 -25.99
N ALA A 232 -4.79 23.76 -26.49
CA ALA A 232 -6.17 23.48 -26.18
C ALA A 232 -6.36 23.13 -24.69
N ALA A 233 -5.47 22.31 -24.12
CA ALA A 233 -5.53 21.94 -22.71
C ALA A 233 -5.36 23.16 -21.78
N LYS A 234 -4.43 24.06 -22.11
CA LYS A 234 -4.24 25.31 -21.38
C LYS A 234 -5.45 26.23 -21.48
N ALA A 235 -6.01 26.42 -22.68
CA ALA A 235 -7.20 27.22 -22.88
C ALA A 235 -8.39 26.68 -22.06
N ALA A 236 -8.57 25.36 -22.03
CA ALA A 236 -9.61 24.70 -21.23
C ALA A 236 -9.43 24.91 -19.71
N LEU A 237 -8.20 25.12 -19.25
CA LEU A 237 -7.86 25.39 -17.85
C LEU A 237 -7.76 26.91 -17.53
N GLY A 238 -7.98 27.79 -18.51
CA GLY A 238 -7.81 29.23 -18.35
C GLY A 238 -6.34 29.67 -18.15
N ILE A 239 -5.39 28.87 -18.63
CA ILE A 239 -3.95 29.13 -18.54
C ILE A 239 -3.48 29.77 -19.84
N ASP A 240 -2.67 30.82 -19.73
CA ASP A 240 -2.08 31.50 -20.89
C ASP A 240 -1.23 30.51 -21.75
N PRO A 241 -1.38 30.51 -23.09
CA PRO A 241 -0.66 29.60 -23.98
C PRO A 241 0.88 29.73 -23.87
N ASP A 242 1.40 30.90 -23.53
CA ASP A 242 2.82 31.23 -23.55
C ASP A 242 3.51 31.03 -22.19
N VAL A 243 2.77 30.96 -21.08
CA VAL A 243 3.39 30.75 -19.75
C VAL A 243 3.98 29.35 -19.58
N LYS A 244 5.16 29.24 -18.97
CA LYS A 244 5.65 27.92 -18.55
C LYS A 244 4.79 27.42 -17.38
N THR A 245 4.29 26.20 -17.49
CA THR A 245 3.41 25.60 -16.48
C THR A 245 4.10 24.40 -15.85
N VAL A 246 4.16 24.37 -14.53
CA VAL A 246 4.68 23.24 -13.75
C VAL A 246 3.60 22.82 -12.76
N LEU A 247 3.33 21.51 -12.67
CA LEU A 247 2.34 20.94 -11.75
C LEU A 247 3.04 20.03 -10.74
N CYS A 248 2.72 20.21 -9.47
CA CYS A 248 3.09 19.30 -8.38
C CYS A 248 1.82 18.75 -7.74
N GLY A 249 1.74 17.44 -7.56
CA GLY A 249 0.59 16.78 -6.92
C GLY A 249 1.06 15.69 -5.96
N ALA A 250 0.54 15.71 -4.73
CA ALA A 250 0.76 14.68 -3.73
C ALA A 250 -0.47 14.57 -2.82
N GLU A 251 -0.73 13.39 -2.29
CA GLU A 251 -1.83 13.17 -1.34
C GLU A 251 -1.62 13.94 -0.02
N ASN A 252 -0.37 13.98 0.48
CA ASN A 252 0.01 14.76 1.64
C ASN A 252 1.31 15.52 1.36
N HIS A 253 1.20 16.81 1.11
CA HIS A 253 2.35 17.68 0.85
C HIS A 253 3.27 17.91 2.05
N ARG A 254 2.83 17.56 3.27
CA ARG A 254 3.65 17.68 4.49
C ARG A 254 4.59 16.49 4.69
N GLU A 255 4.40 15.40 3.96
CA GLU A 255 5.30 14.26 4.03
C GLU A 255 6.66 14.61 3.39
N HIS A 256 7.75 14.57 4.16
CA HIS A 256 9.04 15.14 3.74
C HIS A 256 9.56 14.50 2.44
N ARG A 257 9.39 13.19 2.28
CA ARG A 257 9.81 12.48 1.07
C ARG A 257 9.05 12.87 -0.20
N LYS A 258 7.98 13.68 -0.10
CA LYS A 258 7.24 14.22 -1.26
C LYS A 258 7.88 15.50 -1.80
N GLY A 259 8.76 16.15 -1.03
CA GLY A 259 9.63 17.22 -1.52
C GLY A 259 8.91 18.51 -1.92
N LEU A 260 7.80 18.88 -1.27
CA LEU A 260 7.14 20.16 -1.57
C LEU A 260 8.07 21.35 -1.27
N ASP A 261 8.85 21.26 -0.20
CA ASP A 261 9.90 22.22 0.15
C ASP A 261 10.92 22.38 -0.99
N LEU A 262 11.37 21.26 -1.57
CA LEU A 262 12.26 21.26 -2.73
C LEU A 262 11.60 21.87 -3.97
N PHE A 263 10.31 21.58 -4.18
CA PHE A 263 9.53 22.16 -5.28
C PHE A 263 9.41 23.68 -5.14
N MET A 264 9.12 24.18 -3.94
CA MET A 264 9.03 25.62 -3.68
C MET A 264 10.39 26.31 -3.85
N ALA A 265 11.47 25.72 -3.31
CA ALA A 265 12.83 26.25 -3.48
C ALA A 265 13.26 26.27 -4.95
N MET A 266 12.84 25.27 -5.74
CA MET A 266 13.04 25.28 -7.19
C MET A 266 12.27 26.44 -7.84
N LEU A 267 10.99 26.65 -7.51
CA LEU A 267 10.20 27.75 -8.07
C LEU A 267 10.79 29.13 -7.77
N GLU A 268 11.34 29.33 -6.57
CA GLU A 268 12.03 30.58 -6.22
C GLU A 268 13.25 30.81 -7.11
N ARG A 269 14.07 29.77 -7.33
CA ARG A 269 15.26 29.86 -8.20
C ARG A 269 14.90 30.09 -9.67
N LEU A 270 13.79 29.52 -10.14
CA LEU A 270 13.35 29.63 -11.53
C LEU A 270 12.88 31.04 -11.90
N LYS A 271 12.47 31.87 -10.93
CA LYS A 271 12.08 33.27 -11.19
C LYS A 271 13.24 34.11 -11.70
N ASP A 272 14.45 33.77 -11.30
CA ASP A 272 15.68 34.48 -11.65
C ASP A 272 16.42 33.78 -12.81
N ASP A 273 15.86 32.71 -13.40
CA ASP A 273 16.50 31.94 -14.46
C ASP A 273 16.22 32.57 -15.84
N PRO A 274 17.27 33.02 -16.58
CA PRO A 274 17.12 33.73 -17.85
C PRO A 274 16.59 32.85 -19.00
N PHE A 275 16.46 31.54 -18.80
CA PHE A 275 15.90 30.60 -19.78
C PHE A 275 14.45 30.18 -19.45
N VAL A 276 13.92 30.62 -18.30
CA VAL A 276 12.56 30.27 -17.83
C VAL A 276 11.70 31.51 -17.63
N ALA A 277 12.29 32.63 -17.19
CA ALA A 277 11.64 33.94 -17.06
C ALA A 277 11.36 34.60 -18.42
#